data_AF-A0AAJ5UVT3-F1
#
_entry.id   AF-A0AAJ5UVT3-F1
#
_cell.length_a   1.000
_cell.length_b   1.000
_cell.length_c   1.000
_cell.angle_alpha   90.00
_cell.angle_beta   90.00
_cell.angle_gamma   90.00
#
_symmetry.space_group_name_H-M   'P 1'
#
loop_
_entity.id
_entity.type
_entity.pdbx_description
1 polymer ?
#
loop_
_entity_poly.entity_id
_entity_poly.type
_entity_poly.pdbx_seq_one_letter_code
_entity_poly.pdbx_strand_id
1 'polypeptide(L)'
;MREIKEAIWLAIRENIIKKTWFKVLSVLLVLLVGFVIYKAYFTPEITKGEIGNKTIWKDFELQTEEFEKKSKTLDGVKEIENTVPTIDGSKIESVINYFFFTANTNNADLFISTLNPELLNKDFPELNLQEKFRKIDESMNRISRNGQIEKIEVIRSLWVMESKAVRVVLDIYYKDLKKPVRINLIVKKIEQSHNHSDNEKENDLPYIHSSVWDIIELIEDK
;
A
#
# COMPACT_ATOMS: atom_id res chain seq x y z
N MET A 1 4.98 55.33 -30.47
CA MET A 1 4.68 54.14 -29.62
C MET A 1 5.87 53.18 -29.48
N ARG A 2 6.78 53.10 -30.47
CA ARG A 2 7.97 52.23 -30.44
C ARG A 2 9.09 52.77 -29.53
N GLU A 3 9.33 54.08 -29.56
CA GLU A 3 10.36 54.76 -28.74
C GLU A 3 10.08 54.70 -27.23
N ILE A 4 8.80 54.74 -26.82
CA ILE A 4 8.42 54.63 -25.40
C ILE A 4 8.73 53.23 -24.86
N LYS A 5 8.56 52.18 -25.66
CA LYS A 5 8.90 50.80 -25.26
C LYS A 5 10.41 50.62 -25.10
N GLU A 6 11.21 51.22 -25.98
CA GLU A 6 12.67 51.15 -25.92
C GLU A 6 13.23 51.90 -24.71
N ALA A 7 12.69 53.09 -24.40
CA ALA A 7 13.07 53.86 -23.22
C ALA A 7 12.73 53.13 -21.90
N ILE A 8 11.54 52.52 -21.81
CA ILE A 8 11.14 51.72 -20.65
C ILE A 8 12.03 50.49 -20.50
N TRP A 9 12.37 49.81 -21.60
CA TRP A 9 13.23 48.63 -21.58
C TRP A 9 14.67 48.96 -21.13
N LEU A 10 15.23 50.08 -21.60
CA LEU A 10 16.53 50.58 -21.17
C LEU A 10 16.56 50.94 -19.68
N ALA A 11 15.53 51.63 -19.19
CA ALA A 11 15.43 52.00 -17.78
C ALA A 11 15.34 50.78 -16.85
N ILE A 12 14.58 49.75 -17.23
CA ILE A 12 14.47 48.49 -16.47
C ILE A 12 15.83 47.75 -16.47
N ARG A 13 16.50 47.70 -17.61
CA ARG A 13 17.79 46.99 -17.76
C ARG A 13 18.89 47.59 -16.88
N GLU A 14 18.96 48.91 -16.78
CA GLU A 14 20.04 49.57 -16.05
C GLU A 14 19.78 49.65 -14.54
N ASN A 15 18.56 49.93 -14.11
CA ASN A 15 18.27 50.13 -12.68
C ASN A 15 17.94 48.85 -11.90
N ILE A 16 17.41 47.83 -12.56
CA ILE A 16 16.86 46.64 -11.88
C ILE A 16 17.77 45.43 -12.11
N ILE A 17 18.14 45.13 -13.35
CA ILE A 17 18.87 43.89 -13.70
C ILE A 17 20.34 43.92 -13.25
N LYS A 18 20.98 45.09 -13.18
CA LYS A 18 22.39 45.22 -12.75
C LYS A 18 22.58 45.07 -11.23
N LYS A 19 21.53 45.22 -10.42
CA LYS A 19 21.66 45.15 -8.96
C LYS A 19 21.78 43.71 -8.47
N THR A 20 22.75 43.47 -7.59
CA THR A 20 23.08 42.14 -7.06
C THR A 20 21.88 41.45 -6.38
N TRP A 21 21.03 42.20 -5.68
CA TRP A 21 19.83 41.66 -5.03
C TRP A 21 18.80 41.09 -6.04
N PHE A 22 18.71 41.66 -7.24
CA PHE A 22 17.81 41.16 -8.29
C PHE A 22 18.29 39.81 -8.86
N LYS A 23 19.62 39.63 -8.96
CA LYS A 23 20.20 38.33 -9.35
C LYS A 23 19.91 37.25 -8.31
N VAL A 24 20.06 37.58 -7.03
CA VAL A 24 19.73 36.65 -5.93
C VAL A 24 18.24 36.29 -5.95
N LEU A 25 17.37 37.29 -6.11
CA LEU A 25 15.92 37.07 -6.20
C LEU A 25 15.54 36.19 -7.40
N SER A 26 16.19 36.40 -8.55
CA SER A 26 15.98 35.59 -9.76
C SER A 26 16.38 34.13 -9.55
N VAL A 27 17.53 33.86 -8.91
CA VAL A 27 17.97 32.49 -8.59
C VAL A 27 16.99 31.82 -7.62
N LEU A 28 16.54 32.55 -6.59
CA LEU A 28 15.56 32.05 -5.62
C LEU A 28 14.23 31.71 -6.30
N LEU A 29 13.78 32.57 -7.24
CA LEU A 29 12.57 32.32 -8.04
C LEU A 29 12.72 31.07 -8.92
N VAL A 30 13.87 30.91 -9.57
CA VAL A 30 14.16 29.72 -10.40
C VAL A 30 14.18 28.45 -9.54
N LEU A 31 14.76 28.49 -8.34
CA LEU A 31 14.74 27.36 -7.40
C LEU A 31 13.32 27.04 -6.93
N LEU A 32 12.50 28.06 -6.65
CA LEU A 32 11.12 27.89 -6.18
C LEU A 32 10.23 27.32 -7.29
N VAL A 33 10.34 27.84 -8.52
CA VAL A 33 9.66 27.30 -9.71
C VAL A 33 10.13 25.88 -10.00
N GLY A 34 11.44 25.61 -9.92
CA GLY A 34 12.01 24.28 -10.07
C GLY A 34 11.48 23.29 -9.03
N PHE A 35 11.34 23.73 -7.77
CA PHE A 35 10.76 22.92 -6.69
C PHE A 35 9.27 22.66 -6.92
N VAL A 36 8.49 23.64 -7.37
CA VAL A 36 7.07 23.46 -7.70
C VAL A 36 6.89 22.50 -8.86
N ILE A 37 7.69 22.62 -9.92
CA ILE A 37 7.65 21.69 -11.07
C ILE A 37 8.09 20.30 -10.63
N TYR A 38 9.14 20.19 -9.82
CA TYR A 38 9.60 18.92 -9.24
C TYR A 38 8.48 18.26 -8.43
N LYS A 39 7.82 19.01 -7.54
CA LYS A 39 6.67 18.52 -6.78
C LYS A 39 5.52 18.11 -7.71
N ALA A 40 5.17 18.91 -8.71
CA ALA A 40 4.09 18.57 -9.64
C ALA A 40 4.37 17.33 -10.50
N TYR A 41 5.64 17.08 -10.88
CA TYR A 41 6.03 15.92 -11.67
C TYR A 41 6.29 14.66 -10.84
N PHE A 42 6.87 14.79 -9.65
CA PHE A 42 7.31 13.65 -8.83
C PHE A 42 6.39 13.32 -7.65
N THR A 43 5.48 14.23 -7.27
CA THR A 43 4.38 13.91 -6.35
C THR A 43 3.06 14.10 -7.09
N PRO A 44 2.53 13.06 -7.77
CA PRO A 44 1.19 13.15 -8.33
C PRO A 44 0.22 13.50 -7.20
N GLU A 45 -0.61 14.51 -7.45
CA GLU A 45 -1.71 14.87 -6.56
C GLU A 45 -2.68 13.69 -6.56
N ILE A 46 -2.64 12.87 -5.51
CA ILE A 46 -3.56 11.76 -5.33
C ILE A 46 -4.92 12.41 -5.07
N THR A 47 -5.70 12.57 -6.13
CA THR A 47 -7.12 12.86 -6.01
C THR A 47 -7.73 11.76 -5.15
N LYS A 48 -8.34 12.15 -4.03
CA LYS A 48 -9.17 11.23 -3.24
C LYS A 48 -10.19 10.62 -4.21
N GLY A 49 -10.00 9.34 -4.53
CA GLY A 49 -10.80 8.66 -5.53
C GLY A 49 -12.28 8.70 -5.15
N GLU A 50 -13.14 8.94 -6.14
CA GLU A 50 -14.57 8.70 -5.98
C GLU A 50 -14.79 7.19 -5.78
N ILE A 51 -15.35 6.86 -4.62
CA ILE A 51 -15.72 5.51 -4.22
C ILE A 51 -16.68 4.92 -5.27
N GLY A 52 -16.32 3.78 -5.86
CA GLY A 52 -17.24 2.98 -6.69
C GLY A 52 -17.23 3.22 -8.20
N ASN A 53 -16.24 3.90 -8.77
CA ASN A 53 -16.12 4.03 -10.23
C ASN A 53 -15.67 2.69 -10.87
N LYS A 54 -16.47 2.13 -11.79
CA LYS A 54 -16.19 0.88 -12.53
C LYS A 54 -14.82 0.88 -13.23
N THR A 55 -14.30 2.04 -13.61
CA THR A 55 -12.99 2.16 -14.25
C THR A 55 -11.85 1.91 -13.26
N ILE A 56 -12.01 2.32 -12.00
CA ILE A 56 -11.00 2.07 -10.94
C ILE A 56 -10.92 0.58 -10.62
N TRP A 57 -12.07 -0.12 -10.57
CA TRP A 57 -12.09 -1.57 -10.41
C TRP A 57 -11.37 -2.30 -11.54
N LYS A 58 -11.50 -1.81 -12.77
CA LYS A 58 -10.84 -2.40 -13.94
C LYS A 58 -9.33 -2.13 -13.98
N ASP A 59 -8.90 -0.92 -13.63
CA ASP A 59 -7.47 -0.61 -13.47
C ASP A 59 -6.85 -1.37 -12.29
N PHE A 60 -7.62 -1.58 -11.22
CA PHE A 60 -7.24 -2.41 -10.08
C PHE A 60 -7.11 -3.88 -10.47
N GLU A 61 -8.06 -4.44 -11.23
CA GLU A 61 -7.98 -5.80 -11.78
C GLU A 61 -6.74 -5.95 -12.67
N LEU A 62 -6.44 -4.97 -13.53
CA LEU A 62 -5.26 -4.98 -14.40
C LEU A 62 -3.95 -4.91 -13.62
N GLN A 63 -3.86 -4.07 -12.59
CA GLN A 63 -2.66 -3.97 -11.73
C GLN A 63 -2.49 -5.21 -10.85
N THR A 64 -3.59 -5.76 -10.35
CA THR A 64 -3.60 -7.03 -9.60
C THR A 64 -3.14 -8.18 -10.48
N GLU A 65 -3.63 -8.26 -11.72
CA GLU A 65 -3.17 -9.24 -12.71
C GLU A 65 -1.70 -9.06 -13.06
N GLU A 66 -1.20 -7.83 -13.19
CA GLU A 66 0.21 -7.57 -13.50
C GLU A 66 1.13 -7.94 -12.33
N PHE A 67 0.70 -7.64 -11.10
CA PHE A 67 1.37 -8.06 -9.88
C PHE A 67 1.32 -9.59 -9.71
N GLU A 68 0.17 -10.21 -9.97
CA GLU A 68 -0.04 -11.66 -9.93
C GLU A 68 0.85 -12.34 -10.98
N LYS A 69 0.93 -11.83 -12.21
CA LYS A 69 1.84 -12.33 -13.27
C LYS A 69 3.31 -12.19 -12.88
N LYS A 70 3.70 -11.09 -12.23
CA LYS A 70 5.07 -10.91 -11.71
C LYS A 70 5.37 -11.85 -10.54
N SER A 71 4.38 -12.12 -9.69
CA SER A 71 4.49 -13.06 -8.56
C SER A 71 4.47 -14.54 -8.98
N LYS A 72 3.79 -14.87 -10.09
CA LYS A 72 3.63 -16.23 -10.64
C LYS A 72 4.81 -16.72 -11.49
N THR A 73 5.99 -16.10 -11.41
CA THR A 73 7.21 -16.63 -12.05
C THR A 73 7.89 -17.71 -11.19
N LEU A 74 7.11 -18.71 -10.76
CA LEU A 74 7.54 -19.86 -9.95
C LEU A 74 6.97 -21.19 -10.49
N ASP A 75 7.33 -21.52 -11.74
CA ASP A 75 7.43 -22.91 -12.16
C ASP A 75 8.63 -23.53 -11.42
N GLY A 76 8.42 -24.07 -10.23
CA GLY A 76 9.53 -24.67 -9.48
C GLY A 76 9.26 -25.24 -8.09
N VAL A 77 8.02 -25.22 -7.58
CA VAL A 77 7.74 -25.83 -6.27
C VAL A 77 7.34 -27.29 -6.48
N LYS A 78 8.27 -28.21 -6.19
CA LYS A 78 7.98 -29.63 -6.05
C LYS A 78 6.91 -29.82 -4.97
N GLU A 79 5.81 -30.44 -5.36
CA GLU A 79 4.74 -30.92 -4.49
C GLU A 79 5.29 -31.73 -3.32
N ILE A 80 4.81 -31.42 -2.12
CA ILE A 80 4.86 -32.33 -0.98
C ILE A 80 3.40 -32.62 -0.62
N GLU A 81 2.99 -33.85 -0.92
CA GLU A 81 1.79 -34.56 -0.48
C GLU A 81 1.55 -34.43 1.04
N ASN A 82 0.36 -34.51 1.64
CA ASN A 82 -1.06 -34.43 1.28
C ASN A 82 -1.80 -34.61 2.63
N THR A 83 -2.73 -33.73 3.02
CA THR A 83 -4.05 -34.08 3.64
C THR A 83 -4.84 -32.82 3.98
N VAL A 84 -6.11 -32.82 3.58
CA VAL A 84 -7.00 -31.68 3.31
C VAL A 84 -8.16 -31.70 4.35
N PRO A 85 -8.59 -30.54 4.90
CA PRO A 85 -9.70 -29.79 4.32
C PRO A 85 -9.19 -28.55 3.58
N THR A 86 -9.71 -28.30 2.38
CA THR A 86 -9.22 -27.29 1.45
C THR A 86 -9.59 -25.91 1.97
N ILE A 87 -8.75 -25.35 2.83
CA ILE A 87 -8.47 -23.93 2.69
C ILE A 87 -7.68 -23.83 1.41
N ASP A 88 -8.37 -23.39 0.36
CA ASP A 88 -7.76 -23.05 -0.90
C ASP A 88 -6.58 -22.11 -0.62
N GLY A 89 -5.36 -22.63 -0.75
CA GLY A 89 -4.12 -21.88 -0.47
C GLY A 89 -4.08 -20.57 -1.25
N SER A 90 -4.70 -20.56 -2.44
CA SER A 90 -4.83 -19.36 -3.26
C SER A 90 -5.62 -18.25 -2.57
N LYS A 91 -6.62 -18.57 -1.74
CA LYS A 91 -7.41 -17.57 -0.99
C LYS A 91 -6.61 -16.96 0.16
N ILE A 92 -5.76 -17.74 0.83
CA ILE A 92 -4.85 -17.23 1.88
C ILE A 92 -3.80 -16.31 1.27
N GLU A 93 -3.16 -16.76 0.19
CA GLU A 93 -2.18 -15.94 -0.51
C GLU A 93 -2.82 -14.66 -1.06
N SER A 94 -4.05 -14.75 -1.58
CA SER A 94 -4.81 -13.59 -2.05
C SER A 94 -5.03 -12.56 -0.94
N VAL A 95 -5.48 -12.95 0.26
CA VAL A 95 -5.70 -11.97 1.34
C VAL A 95 -4.41 -11.36 1.85
N ILE A 96 -3.32 -12.13 1.92
CA ILE A 96 -2.00 -11.62 2.31
C ILE A 96 -1.50 -10.63 1.27
N ASN A 97 -1.53 -10.99 -0.01
CA ASN A 97 -1.12 -10.11 -1.09
C ASN A 97 -1.98 -8.84 -1.12
N TYR A 98 -3.28 -8.98 -0.91
CA TYR A 98 -4.20 -7.85 -0.86
C TYR A 98 -3.93 -6.92 0.33
N PHE A 99 -3.64 -7.45 1.53
CA PHE A 99 -3.22 -6.66 2.69
C PHE A 99 -1.96 -5.83 2.41
N PHE A 100 -0.90 -6.47 1.89
CA PHE A 100 0.34 -5.75 1.60
C PHE A 100 0.23 -4.80 0.41
N PHE A 101 -0.54 -5.17 -0.62
CA PHE A 101 -0.79 -4.31 -1.78
C PHE A 101 -1.53 -3.03 -1.38
N THR A 102 -2.58 -3.15 -0.57
CA THR A 102 -3.38 -2.02 -0.10
C THR A 102 -2.58 -1.11 0.82
N ALA A 103 -1.72 -1.68 1.68
CA ALA A 103 -0.73 -0.90 2.45
C ALA A 103 0.28 -0.18 1.54
N ASN A 104 0.77 -0.84 0.49
CA ASN A 104 1.76 -0.28 -0.45
C ASN A 104 1.19 0.83 -1.35
N THR A 105 -0.11 0.78 -1.63
CA THR A 105 -0.84 1.77 -2.42
C THR A 105 -1.53 2.84 -1.56
N ASN A 106 -1.38 2.76 -0.23
CA ASN A 106 -1.97 3.68 0.74
C ASN A 106 -3.50 3.81 0.60
N ASN A 107 -4.18 2.68 0.35
CA ASN A 107 -5.63 2.62 0.21
C ASN A 107 -6.27 2.12 1.52
N ALA A 108 -6.61 3.06 2.40
CA ALA A 108 -7.13 2.77 3.74
C ALA A 108 -8.41 1.92 3.73
N ASP A 109 -9.35 2.22 2.81
CA ASP A 109 -10.64 1.52 2.75
C ASP A 109 -10.48 0.03 2.39
N LEU A 110 -9.59 -0.26 1.45
CA LEU A 110 -9.29 -1.63 1.07
C LEU A 110 -8.43 -2.32 2.13
N PHE A 111 -7.49 -1.60 2.76
CA PHE A 111 -6.66 -2.12 3.83
C PHE A 111 -7.51 -2.60 5.02
N ILE A 112 -8.47 -1.79 5.50
CA ILE A 112 -9.33 -2.18 6.62
C ILE A 112 -10.23 -3.38 6.29
N SER A 113 -10.55 -3.60 5.01
CA SER A 113 -11.41 -4.73 4.59
C SER A 113 -10.74 -6.10 4.75
N THR A 114 -9.41 -6.11 4.88
CA THR A 114 -8.61 -7.33 5.10
C THR A 114 -8.52 -7.75 6.56
N LEU A 115 -8.96 -6.87 7.47
CA LEU A 115 -8.96 -7.06 8.92
C LEU A 115 -10.36 -7.44 9.38
N ASN A 116 -10.48 -8.26 10.41
CA ASN A 116 -11.78 -8.44 11.05
C ASN A 116 -12.13 -7.23 11.96
N PRO A 117 -13.43 -6.94 12.17
CA PRO A 117 -13.85 -5.78 12.97
C PRO A 117 -13.29 -5.75 14.40
N GLU A 118 -13.12 -6.91 15.02
CA GLU A 118 -12.54 -7.02 16.36
C GLU A 118 -11.08 -6.55 16.40
N LEU A 119 -10.28 -6.98 15.43
CA LEU A 119 -8.88 -6.56 15.33
C LEU A 119 -8.76 -5.09 14.94
N LEU A 120 -9.61 -4.61 14.02
CA LEU A 120 -9.65 -3.19 13.65
C LEU A 120 -9.93 -2.30 14.87
N ASN A 121 -10.86 -2.70 15.74
CA ASN A 121 -11.16 -1.95 16.96
C ASN A 121 -10.08 -2.09 18.03
N LYS A 122 -9.38 -3.23 18.08
CA LYS A 122 -8.25 -3.44 18.99
C LYS A 122 -7.03 -2.60 18.59
N ASP A 123 -6.68 -2.62 17.31
CA ASP A 123 -5.48 -1.95 16.79
C ASP A 123 -5.71 -0.44 16.60
N PHE A 124 -6.96 -0.03 16.34
CA PHE A 124 -7.34 1.37 16.12
C PHE A 124 -8.57 1.74 16.96
N PRO A 125 -8.41 1.86 18.30
CA PRO A 125 -9.50 2.09 19.25
C PRO A 125 -10.02 3.53 19.26
N GLU A 126 -9.45 4.44 18.46
CA GLU A 126 -9.80 5.86 18.47
C GLU A 126 -11.26 6.08 18.09
N LEU A 127 -11.99 6.80 18.94
CA LEU A 127 -13.35 7.24 18.67
C LEU A 127 -13.38 8.39 17.64
N ASN A 128 -12.31 9.16 17.56
CA ASN A 128 -12.15 10.21 16.57
C ASN A 128 -11.77 9.58 15.22
N LEU A 129 -12.65 9.70 14.22
CA LEU A 129 -12.42 9.15 12.88
C LEU A 129 -11.16 9.69 12.22
N GLN A 130 -10.87 10.99 12.35
CA GLN A 130 -9.67 11.58 11.75
C GLN A 130 -8.40 11.00 12.36
N GLU A 131 -8.38 10.82 13.68
CA GLU A 131 -7.23 10.21 14.38
C GLU A 131 -7.09 8.73 14.02
N LYS A 132 -8.22 8.01 13.93
CA LYS A 132 -8.26 6.61 13.50
C LYS A 132 -7.66 6.44 12.10
N PHE A 133 -8.13 7.22 11.12
CA PHE A 133 -7.58 7.19 9.77
C PHE A 133 -6.11 7.61 9.73
N ARG A 134 -5.69 8.60 10.53
CA ARG A 134 -4.28 8.97 10.63
C ARG A 134 -3.41 7.79 11.10
N LYS A 135 -3.86 7.01 12.08
CA LYS A 135 -3.13 5.82 12.54
C LYS A 135 -3.15 4.69 11.52
N ILE A 136 -4.25 4.51 10.79
CA ILE A 136 -4.30 3.55 9.68
C ILE A 136 -3.29 3.93 8.60
N ASP A 137 -3.26 5.21 8.18
CA ASP A 137 -2.28 5.72 7.22
C ASP A 137 -0.84 5.55 7.74
N GLU A 138 -0.60 5.85 9.02
CA GLU A 138 0.70 5.63 9.66
C GLU A 138 1.12 4.15 9.59
N SER A 139 0.19 3.23 9.88
CA SER A 139 0.46 1.80 9.85
C SER A 139 0.77 1.29 8.44
N MET A 140 0.01 1.73 7.44
CA MET A 140 0.24 1.37 6.03
C MET A 140 1.60 1.87 5.54
N ASN A 141 1.98 3.09 5.91
CA ASN A 141 3.28 3.65 5.55
C ASN A 141 4.44 2.91 6.22
N ARG A 142 4.29 2.49 7.49
CA ARG A 142 5.31 1.70 8.20
C ARG A 142 5.45 0.31 7.61
N ILE A 143 4.33 -0.39 7.36
CA ILE A 143 4.32 -1.71 6.71
C ILE A 143 4.97 -1.64 5.33
N SER A 144 4.58 -0.65 4.52
CA SER A 144 5.07 -0.51 3.14
C SER A 144 6.43 0.17 3.02
N ARG A 145 6.96 0.71 4.12
CA ARG A 145 8.12 1.62 4.14
C ARG A 145 7.95 2.78 3.15
N ASN A 146 6.74 3.34 3.05
CA ASN A 146 6.33 4.35 2.06
C ASN A 146 6.36 3.83 0.61
N GLY A 147 5.60 2.76 0.32
CA GLY A 147 5.42 2.29 -1.06
C GLY A 147 6.62 1.50 -1.64
N GLN A 148 7.50 0.99 -0.78
CA GLN A 148 8.73 0.31 -1.19
C GLN A 148 8.57 -1.20 -1.35
N ILE A 149 7.40 -1.78 -1.05
CA ILE A 149 7.18 -3.22 -1.28
C ILE A 149 7.24 -3.48 -2.79
N GLU A 150 8.11 -4.42 -3.17
CA GLU A 150 8.28 -4.88 -4.55
C GLU A 150 7.54 -6.19 -4.78
N LYS A 151 7.68 -7.15 -3.85
CA LYS A 151 6.98 -8.44 -3.90
C LYS A 151 6.84 -9.05 -2.50
N ILE A 152 5.87 -9.95 -2.37
CA ILE A 152 5.64 -10.79 -1.20
C ILE A 152 5.76 -12.24 -1.66
N GLU A 153 6.51 -13.05 -0.92
CA GLU A 153 6.63 -14.49 -1.18
C GLU A 153 6.19 -15.28 0.05
N VAL A 154 5.20 -16.17 -0.12
CA VAL A 154 4.80 -17.10 0.92
C VAL A 154 5.75 -18.29 0.90
N ILE A 155 6.52 -18.46 1.98
CA ILE A 155 7.57 -19.48 2.08
C ILE A 155 6.98 -20.79 2.60
N ARG A 156 6.13 -20.71 3.64
CA ARG A 156 5.47 -21.87 4.26
C ARG A 156 4.14 -21.47 4.89
N SER A 157 3.17 -22.38 4.81
CA SER A 157 1.94 -22.33 5.59
C SER A 157 1.91 -23.51 6.57
N LEU A 158 1.63 -23.22 7.84
CA LEU A 158 1.53 -24.19 8.92
C LEU A 158 0.14 -24.08 9.54
N TRP A 159 -0.63 -25.16 9.47
CA TRP A 159 -1.93 -25.23 10.12
C TRP A 159 -1.79 -25.27 11.64
N VAL A 160 -2.59 -24.46 12.34
CA VAL A 160 -2.66 -24.43 13.80
C VAL A 160 -3.97 -25.10 14.21
N MET A 161 -3.87 -26.34 14.72
CA MET A 161 -5.02 -27.22 14.95
C MET A 161 -6.08 -26.67 15.91
N GLU A 162 -5.70 -25.85 16.90
CA GLU A 162 -6.64 -25.39 17.94
C GLU A 162 -7.51 -24.19 17.56
N SER A 163 -7.30 -23.54 16.40
CA SER A 163 -7.92 -22.22 16.13
C SER A 163 -8.43 -21.98 14.71
N LYS A 164 -8.52 -23.02 13.87
CA LYS A 164 -8.80 -22.89 12.42
C LYS A 164 -7.99 -21.74 11.79
N ALA A 165 -6.76 -21.59 12.27
CA ALA A 165 -5.86 -20.54 11.89
C ALA A 165 -4.69 -21.15 11.13
N VAL A 166 -4.22 -20.43 10.13
CA VAL A 166 -3.02 -20.80 9.38
C VAL A 166 -1.94 -19.80 9.73
N ARG A 167 -0.83 -20.30 10.29
CA ARG A 167 0.39 -19.51 10.45
C ARG A 167 1.13 -19.51 9.11
N VAL A 168 1.34 -18.34 8.54
CA VAL A 168 2.03 -18.18 7.27
C VAL A 168 3.37 -17.50 7.53
N VAL A 169 4.45 -18.11 7.04
CA VAL A 169 5.78 -17.50 7.00
C VAL A 169 5.97 -16.91 5.62
N LEU A 170 6.28 -15.62 5.56
CA LEU A 170 6.44 -14.88 4.32
C LEU A 170 7.70 -14.03 4.32
N ASP A 171 8.22 -13.78 3.13
CA ASP A 171 9.34 -12.89 2.84
C ASP A 171 8.81 -11.64 2.13
N ILE A 172 9.06 -10.48 2.73
CA ILE A 172 8.73 -9.17 2.16
C ILE A 172 9.97 -8.59 1.50
N TYR A 173 9.89 -8.31 0.21
CA TYR A 173 10.97 -7.69 -0.54
C TYR A 173 10.69 -6.21 -0.67
N TYR A 174 11.60 -5.39 -0.15
CA TYR A 174 11.55 -3.94 -0.30
C TYR A 174 12.63 -3.46 -1.26
N LYS A 175 12.32 -2.44 -2.05
CA LYS A 175 13.25 -1.83 -3.02
C LYS A 175 14.51 -1.27 -2.36
N ASP A 176 14.40 -0.79 -1.13
CA ASP A 176 15.50 -0.19 -0.36
C ASP A 176 16.38 -1.23 0.37
N LEU A 177 15.95 -2.50 0.43
CA LEU A 177 16.66 -3.56 1.15
C LEU A 177 17.22 -4.62 0.21
N LYS A 178 18.46 -5.06 0.45
CA LYS A 178 19.10 -6.14 -0.32
C LYS A 178 18.59 -7.54 0.04
N LYS A 179 18.05 -7.70 1.25
CA LYS A 179 17.54 -8.97 1.77
C LYS A 179 16.06 -8.82 2.12
N PRO A 180 15.23 -9.84 1.89
CA PRO A 180 13.84 -9.77 2.30
C PRO A 180 13.71 -9.79 3.83
N VAL A 181 12.65 -9.16 4.32
CA VAL A 181 12.23 -9.19 5.72
C VAL A 181 11.29 -10.38 5.90
N ARG A 182 11.74 -11.38 6.66
CA ARG A 182 10.94 -12.57 6.96
C ARG A 182 10.07 -12.35 8.18
N ILE A 183 8.77 -12.51 8.05
CA ILE A 183 7.81 -12.42 9.17
C ILE A 183 6.87 -13.63 9.19
N ASN A 184 6.15 -13.76 10.30
CA ASN A 184 5.08 -14.73 10.46
C ASN A 184 3.74 -14.03 10.71
N LEU A 185 2.72 -14.42 9.95
CA LEU A 185 1.35 -13.94 10.09
C LEU A 185 0.42 -15.08 10.49
N ILE A 186 -0.72 -14.73 11.06
CA ILE A 186 -1.83 -15.63 11.35
C ILE A 186 -3.01 -15.18 10.50
N VAL A 187 -3.53 -16.10 9.69
CA VAL A 187 -4.73 -15.91 8.86
C VAL A 187 -5.84 -16.80 9.41
N LYS A 188 -7.05 -16.26 9.55
CA LYS A 188 -8.24 -17.00 10.00
C LYS A 188 -9.34 -16.90 8.96
N LYS A 189 -10.33 -17.80 9.04
CA LYS A 189 -11.57 -17.74 8.26
C LYS A 189 -12.73 -17.24 9.11
N ILE A 190 -13.65 -16.51 8.50
CA ILE A 190 -14.94 -16.19 9.12
C ILE A 190 -15.83 -17.44 8.98
N GLU A 191 -16.24 -18.04 10.10
CA GLU A 191 -17.26 -19.08 10.08
C GLU A 191 -18.63 -18.44 9.87
N GLN A 192 -19.19 -18.56 8.67
CA GLN A 192 -20.59 -18.22 8.45
C GLN A 192 -21.43 -19.40 8.93
N SER A 193 -22.07 -19.27 10.11
CA SER A 193 -22.99 -20.28 10.62
C SER A 193 -24.11 -20.50 9.60
N HIS A 194 -24.20 -21.72 9.08
CA HIS A 194 -25.17 -22.13 8.08
C HIS A 194 -26.61 -21.78 8.51
N ASN A 195 -27.26 -20.89 7.75
CA ASN A 195 -28.72 -20.79 7.72
C ASN A 195 -29.19 -21.35 6.38
N HIS A 196 -29.64 -22.61 6.42
CA HIS A 196 -30.56 -23.26 5.49
C HIS A 196 -30.48 -22.89 3.99
N SER A 197 -29.49 -23.41 3.26
CA SER A 197 -29.71 -23.87 1.88
C SER A 197 -28.62 -24.87 1.48
N ASP A 198 -29.00 -26.07 1.09
CA ASP A 198 -28.11 -27.21 0.79
C ASP A 198 -27.27 -27.04 -0.50
N ASN A 199 -27.08 -25.82 -1.01
CA ASN A 199 -26.38 -25.56 -2.29
C ASN A 199 -25.45 -24.35 -2.30
N GLU A 200 -25.22 -23.66 -1.19
CA GLU A 200 -24.28 -22.55 -1.16
C GLU A 200 -22.87 -23.05 -0.80
N LYS A 201 -21.95 -22.94 -1.77
CA LYS A 201 -20.52 -23.12 -1.55
C LYS A 201 -20.10 -22.27 -0.35
N GLU A 202 -19.44 -22.87 0.65
CA GLU A 202 -18.85 -22.16 1.79
C GLU A 202 -18.01 -20.96 1.28
N ASN A 203 -18.57 -19.76 1.41
CA ASN A 203 -17.87 -18.52 1.13
C ASN A 203 -17.06 -18.09 2.35
N ASP A 204 -16.18 -18.99 2.80
CA ASP A 204 -15.22 -18.69 3.85
C ASP A 204 -14.24 -17.62 3.34
N LEU A 205 -14.43 -16.38 3.77
CA LEU A 205 -13.51 -15.29 3.48
C LEU A 205 -12.38 -15.30 4.52
N PRO A 206 -11.12 -15.48 4.10
CA PRO A 206 -9.98 -15.38 5.01
C PRO A 206 -9.69 -13.91 5.33
N TYR A 207 -9.15 -13.65 6.52
CA TYR A 207 -8.74 -12.33 7.00
C TYR A 207 -7.44 -12.41 7.80
N ILE A 208 -6.71 -11.30 7.86
CA ILE A 208 -5.49 -11.17 8.67
C ILE A 208 -5.90 -11.06 10.14
N HIS A 209 -5.41 -11.98 10.97
CA HIS A 209 -5.69 -12.02 12.41
C HIS A 209 -4.51 -11.54 13.27
N SER A 210 -3.34 -11.32 12.68
CA SER A 210 -2.20 -10.71 13.38
C SER A 210 -2.41 -9.21 13.54
N SER A 211 -2.09 -8.66 14.72
CA SER A 211 -2.17 -7.21 14.94
C SER A 211 -1.28 -6.47 13.97
N VAL A 212 -1.81 -5.38 13.42
CA VAL A 212 -1.08 -4.49 12.52
C VAL A 212 0.19 -3.96 13.19
N TRP A 213 0.13 -3.67 14.49
CA TRP A 213 1.29 -3.17 15.24
C TRP A 213 2.34 -4.26 15.46
N ASP A 214 1.92 -5.50 15.76
CA ASP A 214 2.85 -6.64 15.86
C ASP A 214 3.53 -6.92 14.52
N ILE A 215 2.81 -6.79 13.40
CA ILE A 215 3.37 -6.93 12.04
C ILE A 215 4.45 -5.88 11.80
N ILE A 216 4.18 -4.63 12.19
CA ILE A 216 5.14 -3.53 12.06
C ILE A 216 6.39 -3.78 12.91
N GLU A 217 6.22 -4.22 14.16
CA GLU A 217 7.34 -4.57 15.04
C GLU A 217 8.22 -5.65 14.39
N LEU A 218 7.62 -6.72 13.86
CA LEU A 218 8.35 -7.77 13.14
C LEU A 218 9.10 -7.28 11.89
N ILE A 219 8.61 -6.21 11.26
CA ILE A 219 9.23 -5.59 10.08
C ILE A 219 10.39 -4.68 10.50
N GLU A 220 10.21 -3.89 11.56
CA GLU A 220 11.14 -2.84 11.98
C GLU A 220 12.27 -3.34 12.88
N ASP A 221 12.07 -4.45 13.61
CA ASP A 221 13.09 -5.06 14.48
C ASP A 221 14.20 -5.80 13.70
N LYS A 222 14.21 -5.71 12.36
CA LYS A 222 15.15 -6.40 11.47
C LYS A 222 15.92 -5.46 10.55
#